data_AF-A0A9X6VDF8-F1
#
_entry.id   AF-A0A9X6VDF8-F1
#
_cell.length_a   1.000
_cell.length_b   1.000
_cell.length_c   1.000
_cell.angle_alpha   90.00
_cell.angle_beta   90.00
_cell.angle_gamma   90.00
#
_symmetry.space_group_name_H-M   'P 1'
#
loop_
_entity.id
_entity.type
_entity.pdbx_description
1 polymer ?
#
loop_
_entity_poly.entity_id
_entity_poly.type
_entity_poly.pdbx_seq_one_letter_code
_entity_poly.pdbx_strand_id
1 'polypeptide(L)'
;MKQKQNSFYGEPITKYPSVTLECKDIEDGFHLNVSGVYVFYAVSGVSLYVGMSSNLRGRILQHLQGKNEGTELLNDYFHRVKVYLIEDENERESYEHELINELLPLFNVAGNDSMHRDFLIRIRLFIKEMILEQGEKIRELEKPTDEEIVLLDVYDNVNSKKVEFDINKFDINDLSGDK
;
A
#
# COMPACT_ATOMS: atom_id res chain seq x y z
N MET A 1 37.99 36.73 -5.19
CA MET A 1 37.50 35.87 -4.09
C MET A 1 36.35 36.58 -3.40
N LYS A 2 35.10 36.16 -3.61
CA LYS A 2 33.94 36.70 -2.86
C LYS A 2 33.61 35.74 -1.72
N GLN A 3 33.60 36.28 -0.50
CA GLN A 3 33.33 35.56 0.74
C GLN A 3 31.90 35.01 0.73
N LYS A 4 31.76 33.73 1.09
CA LYS A 4 30.47 33.07 1.35
C LYS A 4 29.79 33.79 2.52
N GLN A 5 28.61 34.36 2.28
CA GLN A 5 27.73 34.80 3.33
C GLN A 5 27.13 33.56 4.01
N ASN A 6 27.26 33.50 5.34
CA ASN A 6 26.63 32.52 6.21
C ASN A 6 25.11 32.54 6.03
N SER A 7 24.52 31.50 5.44
CA SER A 7 23.12 31.20 5.65
C SER A 7 22.99 30.44 6.97
N PHE A 8 22.31 31.06 7.93
CA PHE A 8 21.97 30.49 9.24
C PHE A 8 21.04 29.27 9.13
N TYR A 9 20.44 29.08 7.95
CA TYR A 9 19.79 27.84 7.53
C TYR A 9 20.79 27.12 6.62
N GLY A 10 21.16 25.88 6.99
CA GLY A 10 22.06 25.05 6.19
C GLY A 10 21.63 25.01 4.72
N GLU A 11 22.57 24.63 3.84
CA GLU A 11 22.26 24.36 2.44
C GLU A 11 21.02 23.44 2.36
N PRO A 12 20.11 23.63 1.38
CA PRO A 12 18.91 22.82 1.26
C PRO A 12 19.29 21.33 1.36
N ILE A 13 18.61 20.62 2.27
CA ILE A 13 18.95 19.25 2.72
C ILE A 13 18.87 18.21 1.57
N THR A 14 18.37 18.59 0.39
CA THR A 14 18.29 17.74 -0.81
C THR A 14 18.54 18.55 -2.09
N LYS A 15 19.16 17.93 -3.11
CA LYS A 15 19.50 18.52 -4.43
C LYS A 15 18.30 19.12 -5.18
N TYR A 16 17.11 18.53 -5.00
CA TYR A 16 15.86 18.96 -5.62
C TYR A 16 14.76 19.20 -4.57
N PRO A 17 13.74 20.05 -4.89
CA PRO A 17 12.54 20.17 -4.06
C PRO A 17 11.88 18.81 -3.88
N SER A 18 11.47 18.50 -2.65
CA SER A 18 10.82 17.23 -2.34
C SER A 18 9.73 17.36 -1.30
N VAL A 19 8.78 16.42 -1.35
CA VAL A 19 7.73 16.26 -0.34
C VAL A 19 7.59 14.79 0.01
N THR A 20 7.27 14.51 1.28
CA THR A 20 6.96 13.17 1.76
C THR A 20 5.49 13.10 2.10
N LEU A 21 4.84 12.04 1.65
CA LEU A 21 3.41 11.80 1.79
C LEU A 21 3.20 10.39 2.32
N GLU A 22 2.14 10.18 3.10
CA GLU A 22 1.67 8.82 3.38
C GLU A 22 0.98 8.27 2.13
N CYS A 23 1.20 6.99 1.83
CA CYS A 23 0.66 6.39 0.60
C CYS A 23 -0.87 6.41 0.57
N LYS A 24 -1.51 6.27 1.74
CA LYS A 24 -2.97 6.33 1.89
C LYS A 24 -3.58 7.67 1.47
N ASP A 25 -2.78 8.75 1.53
CA ASP A 25 -3.25 10.11 1.21
C ASP A 25 -2.97 10.49 -0.25
N ILE A 26 -2.37 9.61 -1.07
CA ILE A 26 -2.00 9.93 -2.46
C ILE A 26 -3.22 10.08 -3.36
N GLU A 27 -4.25 9.24 -3.16
CA GLU A 27 -5.45 9.27 -4.00
C GLU A 27 -6.16 10.63 -3.88
N ASP A 28 -6.31 11.10 -2.63
CA ASP A 28 -7.09 12.28 -2.26
C ASP A 28 -6.25 13.56 -2.10
N GLY A 29 -4.94 13.47 -1.90
CA GLY A 29 -4.09 14.60 -1.50
C GLY A 29 -3.00 14.99 -2.50
N PHE A 30 -2.68 14.12 -3.48
CA PHE A 30 -1.64 14.39 -4.47
C PHE A 30 -2.21 14.52 -5.88
N HIS A 31 -2.66 15.72 -6.24
CA HIS A 31 -3.29 16.00 -7.54
C HIS A 31 -2.33 16.54 -8.61
N LEU A 32 -1.05 16.70 -8.28
CA LEU A 32 -0.07 17.28 -9.19
C LEU A 32 0.42 16.23 -10.18
N ASN A 33 0.23 16.51 -11.46
CA ASN A 33 0.74 15.70 -12.56
C ASN A 33 2.12 16.23 -12.97
N VAL A 34 3.12 15.89 -12.16
CA VAL A 34 4.49 16.41 -12.24
C VAL A 34 5.47 15.28 -12.52
N SER A 35 6.58 15.64 -13.17
CA SER A 35 7.71 14.75 -13.39
C SER A 35 8.66 14.73 -12.21
N GLY A 36 9.33 13.60 -12.01
CA GLY A 36 10.33 13.49 -10.97
C GLY A 36 10.76 12.07 -10.65
N VAL A 37 11.36 11.93 -9.48
CA VAL A 37 11.82 10.67 -8.90
C VAL A 37 11.07 10.42 -7.59
N TYR A 38 10.70 9.18 -7.30
CA TYR A 38 10.00 8.80 -6.08
C TYR A 38 10.71 7.66 -5.37
N VAL A 39 10.57 7.63 -4.04
CA VAL A 39 11.12 6.58 -3.17
C VAL A 39 10.01 6.08 -2.25
N PHE A 40 9.71 4.79 -2.32
CA PHE A 40 8.81 4.12 -1.41
C PHE A 40 9.54 3.64 -0.16
N TYR A 41 8.86 3.78 0.98
CA TYR A 41 9.34 3.33 2.27
C TYR A 41 8.32 2.44 2.97
N ALA A 42 8.83 1.45 3.69
CA ALA A 42 8.06 0.67 4.66
C ALA A 42 7.69 1.54 5.87
N VAL A 43 6.78 1.02 6.70
CA VAL A 43 6.44 1.63 8.01
C VAL A 43 7.67 1.80 8.91
N SER A 44 8.65 0.89 8.80
CA SER A 44 9.92 0.94 9.52
C SER A 44 10.87 2.05 9.05
N GLY A 45 10.59 2.67 7.90
CA GLY A 45 11.47 3.65 7.26
C GLY A 45 12.53 3.07 6.33
N VAL A 46 12.55 1.76 6.12
CA VAL A 46 13.42 1.12 5.11
C VAL A 46 12.98 1.49 3.70
N SER A 47 13.93 1.84 2.83
CA SER A 47 13.73 2.09 1.40
C SER A 47 13.39 0.78 0.67
N LEU A 48 12.22 0.75 0.03
CA LEU A 48 11.75 -0.44 -0.67
C LEU A 48 12.02 -0.36 -2.16
N TYR A 49 11.72 0.79 -2.78
CA TYR A 49 11.83 0.96 -4.21
C TYR A 49 12.04 2.43 -4.58
N VAL A 50 12.87 2.68 -5.57
CA VAL A 50 13.10 3.97 -6.21
C VAL A 50 12.65 3.86 -7.66
N GLY A 51 11.94 4.86 -8.16
CA GLY A 51 11.57 4.93 -9.57
C GLY A 51 11.46 6.37 -10.06
N MET A 52 11.45 6.58 -11.37
CA MET A 52 11.13 7.87 -11.99
C MET A 52 9.85 7.86 -12.82
N SER A 53 9.29 9.04 -13.08
CA SER A 53 8.17 9.20 -14.02
C SER A 53 8.01 10.64 -14.52
N SER A 54 7.38 10.81 -15.69
CA SER A 54 6.81 12.09 -16.14
C SER A 54 5.42 12.37 -15.54
N ASN A 55 4.78 11.36 -14.97
CA ASN A 55 3.51 11.45 -14.25
C ASN A 55 3.65 10.70 -12.92
N LEU A 56 4.20 11.39 -11.92
CA LEU A 56 4.45 10.82 -10.60
C LEU A 56 3.19 10.22 -9.99
N ARG A 57 2.08 10.96 -10.00
CA ARG A 57 0.81 10.49 -9.41
C ARG A 57 0.35 9.18 -10.04
N GLY A 58 0.25 9.14 -11.35
CA GLY A 58 -0.22 7.97 -12.09
C GLY A 58 0.67 6.76 -11.84
N ARG A 59 1.99 6.95 -11.84
CA ARG A 59 2.95 5.86 -11.59
C ARG A 59 2.87 5.34 -10.15
N ILE A 60 2.83 6.23 -9.17
CA ILE A 60 2.70 5.87 -7.75
C ILE A 60 1.40 5.09 -7.53
N LEU A 61 0.26 5.55 -8.07
CA LEU A 61 -1.01 4.84 -7.94
C LEU A 61 -0.98 3.44 -8.58
N GLN A 62 -0.30 3.25 -9.71
CA GLN A 62 -0.13 1.91 -10.29
C GLN A 62 0.59 0.95 -9.34
N HIS A 63 1.62 1.42 -8.63
CA HIS A 63 2.30 0.63 -7.60
C HIS A 63 1.39 0.34 -6.41
N LEU A 64 0.68 1.34 -5.89
CA LEU A 64 -0.25 1.17 -4.75
C LEU A 64 -1.43 0.24 -5.07
N GLN A 65 -1.83 0.16 -6.34
CA GLN A 65 -2.87 -0.75 -6.81
C GLN A 65 -2.35 -2.13 -7.20
N GLY A 66 -1.05 -2.40 -7.05
CA GLY A 66 -0.44 -3.68 -7.43
C GLY A 66 -0.47 -3.96 -8.94
N LYS A 67 -0.63 -2.93 -9.78
CA LYS A 67 -0.76 -3.07 -11.24
C LYS A 67 0.57 -2.99 -11.99
N ASN A 68 1.68 -2.78 -11.29
CA ASN A 68 3.00 -2.63 -11.92
C ASN A 68 3.86 -3.88 -11.73
N GLU A 69 4.25 -4.49 -12.85
CA GLU A 69 5.11 -5.67 -12.90
C GLU A 69 6.44 -5.44 -12.18
N GLY A 70 6.85 -6.42 -11.39
CA GLY A 70 8.04 -6.38 -10.54
C GLY A 70 7.76 -5.90 -9.12
N THR A 71 6.68 -5.15 -8.88
CA THR A 71 6.32 -4.55 -7.58
C THR A 71 4.90 -4.90 -7.11
N GLU A 72 4.18 -5.74 -7.85
CA GLU A 72 2.78 -6.09 -7.59
C GLU A 72 2.54 -6.62 -6.17
N LEU A 73 3.52 -7.30 -5.58
CA LEU A 73 3.44 -7.86 -4.22
C LEU A 73 3.89 -6.90 -3.12
N LEU A 74 4.30 -5.68 -3.49
CA LEU A 74 4.83 -4.68 -2.55
C LEU A 74 3.78 -3.62 -2.18
N ASN A 75 2.62 -3.63 -2.85
CA ASN A 75 1.59 -2.61 -2.70
C ASN A 75 1.17 -2.42 -1.24
N ASP A 76 1.00 -3.52 -0.50
CA ASP A 76 0.59 -3.50 0.92
C ASP A 76 1.71 -3.05 1.86
N TYR A 77 2.96 -3.01 1.39
CA TYR A 77 4.13 -2.62 2.18
C TYR A 77 4.53 -1.15 2.00
N PHE A 78 3.97 -0.47 1.00
CA PHE A 78 4.24 0.94 0.74
C PHE A 78 3.49 1.82 1.73
N HIS A 79 4.21 2.32 2.75
CA HIS A 79 3.63 3.17 3.80
C HIS A 79 3.80 4.66 3.50
N ARG A 80 4.97 5.06 3.02
CA ARG A 80 5.28 6.45 2.64
C ARG A 80 5.94 6.50 1.28
N VAL A 81 5.74 7.62 0.61
CA VAL A 81 6.46 7.97 -0.61
C VAL A 81 7.09 9.34 -0.46
N LYS A 82 8.37 9.45 -0.79
CA LYS A 82 9.04 10.74 -0.97
C LYS A 82 9.16 11.00 -2.46
N VAL A 83 8.72 12.16 -2.91
CA VAL A 83 8.80 12.58 -4.31
C VAL A 83 9.72 13.79 -4.44
N TYR A 84 10.58 13.74 -5.45
CA TYR A 84 11.50 14.81 -5.84
C TYR A 84 11.02 15.38 -7.17
N LEU A 85 10.80 16.69 -7.23
CA LEU A 85 10.31 17.36 -8.43
C LEU A 85 11.49 17.68 -9.34
N ILE A 86 11.51 17.08 -10.53
CA ILE A 86 12.60 17.22 -11.49
C ILE A 86 11.98 17.22 -12.89
N GLU A 87 12.19 18.30 -13.64
CA GLU A 87 11.62 18.49 -14.98
C GLU A 87 12.47 17.85 -16.07
N ASP A 88 13.80 18.02 -15.99
CA ASP A 88 14.72 17.49 -16.99
C ASP A 88 14.83 15.96 -16.90
N GLU A 89 14.76 15.31 -18.06
CA GLU A 89 14.76 13.85 -18.15
C GLU A 89 16.11 13.24 -17.78
N ASN A 90 17.22 13.85 -18.23
CA ASN A 90 18.56 13.36 -17.93
C ASN A 90 18.88 13.54 -16.44
N GLU A 91 18.46 14.66 -15.85
CA GLU A 91 18.59 14.90 -14.42
C GLU A 91 17.78 13.91 -13.58
N ARG A 92 16.56 13.55 -14.01
CA ARG A 92 15.77 12.49 -13.34
C ARG A 92 16.46 11.14 -13.39
N GLU A 93 16.91 10.71 -14.57
CA GLU A 93 17.58 9.42 -14.74
C GLU A 93 18.86 9.38 -13.90
N SER A 94 19.68 10.43 -13.97
CA SER A 94 20.88 10.55 -13.14
C SER A 94 20.57 10.50 -11.65
N TYR A 95 19.49 11.14 -11.20
CA TYR A 95 19.14 11.20 -9.78
C TYR A 95 18.47 9.92 -9.26
N GLU A 96 17.69 9.23 -10.10
CA GLU A 96 17.21 7.88 -9.81
C GLU A 96 18.38 6.94 -9.55
N HIS A 97 19.38 6.94 -10.42
CA HIS A 97 20.59 6.16 -10.24
C HIS A 97 21.36 6.53 -8.97
N GLU A 98 21.49 7.82 -8.67
CA GLU A 98 22.10 8.32 -7.42
C GLU A 98 21.38 7.74 -6.19
N LEU A 99 20.05 7.87 -6.13
CA LEU A 99 19.24 7.38 -5.02
C LEU A 99 19.26 5.85 -4.88
N ILE A 100 19.28 5.09 -5.98
CA ILE A 100 19.39 3.63 -5.91
C ILE A 100 20.73 3.23 -5.27
N ASN A 101 21.83 3.88 -5.64
CA ASN A 101 23.15 3.57 -5.11
C ASN A 101 23.32 4.02 -3.66
N GLU A 102 22.73 5.15 -3.28
CA GLU A 102 22.80 5.68 -1.91
C GLU A 102 21.89 4.93 -0.93
N LEU A 103 20.67 4.63 -1.34
CA LEU A 103 19.64 4.07 -0.46
C LEU A 103 19.58 2.55 -0.48
N LEU A 104 20.21 1.90 -1.46
CA LEU A 104 20.18 0.45 -1.68
C LEU A 104 18.79 -0.17 -1.43
N PRO A 105 17.74 0.35 -2.09
CA PRO A 105 16.37 -0.07 -1.84
C PRO A 105 16.20 -1.57 -2.11
N LEU A 106 15.46 -2.25 -1.23
CA LEU A 106 15.38 -3.72 -1.21
C LEU A 106 14.93 -4.36 -2.52
N PHE A 107 14.19 -3.63 -3.36
CA PHE A 107 13.56 -4.18 -4.56
C PHE A 107 14.03 -3.53 -5.87
N ASN A 108 14.97 -2.58 -5.85
CA ASN A 108 15.62 -2.19 -7.10
C ASN A 108 16.65 -3.24 -7.47
N VAL A 109 16.45 -3.84 -8.64
CA VAL A 109 17.45 -4.70 -9.24
C VAL A 109 18.47 -3.80 -9.92
N ALA A 110 19.52 -3.41 -9.19
CA ALA A 110 20.65 -2.71 -9.80
C ALA A 110 21.17 -3.55 -10.98
N GLY A 111 21.29 -2.93 -12.15
CA GLY A 111 21.44 -3.63 -13.42
C GLY A 111 22.67 -4.53 -13.57
N ASN A 112 23.67 -4.49 -12.69
CA ASN A 112 24.98 -5.06 -13.02
C ASN A 112 25.76 -5.79 -11.91
N ASP A 113 25.13 -6.23 -10.82
CA ASP A 113 25.82 -7.06 -9.84
C ASP A 113 25.06 -8.37 -9.60
N SER A 114 25.56 -9.46 -10.20
CA SER A 114 24.92 -10.78 -10.15
C SER A 114 24.76 -11.28 -8.72
N MET A 115 25.70 -10.97 -7.83
CA MET A 115 25.61 -11.30 -6.40
C MET A 115 24.48 -10.56 -5.69
N HIS A 116 24.27 -9.28 -6.02
CA HIS A 116 23.19 -8.49 -5.44
C HIS A 116 21.83 -8.96 -5.98
N ARG A 117 21.76 -9.35 -7.26
CA ARG A 117 20.56 -9.94 -7.86
C ARG A 117 20.15 -11.22 -7.16
N ASP A 118 21.09 -12.16 -7.00
CA ASP A 118 20.81 -13.47 -6.39
C ASP A 118 20.45 -13.34 -4.91
N PHE A 119 21.12 -12.44 -4.18
CA PHE A 119 20.78 -12.15 -2.79
C PHE A 119 19.38 -11.53 -2.65
N LEU A 120 19.04 -10.54 -3.48
CA LEU A 120 17.71 -9.93 -3.46
C LEU A 120 16.62 -10.90 -3.90
N ILE A 121 16.89 -11.77 -4.87
CA ILE A 121 15.98 -12.85 -5.27
C ILE A 121 15.74 -13.78 -4.08
N ARG A 122 16.79 -14.19 -3.37
CA ARG A 122 16.67 -15.06 -2.18
C ARG A 122 15.91 -14.38 -1.05
N ILE A 123 16.20 -13.11 -0.76
CA ILE A 123 15.45 -12.33 0.25
C ILE A 123 13.98 -12.19 -0.17
N ARG A 124 13.71 -11.93 -1.44
CA ARG A 124 12.34 -11.84 -1.96
C ARG A 124 11.60 -13.17 -1.85
N LEU A 125 12.25 -14.29 -2.17
CA LEU A 125 11.68 -15.63 -1.99
C LEU A 125 11.42 -15.93 -0.52
N PHE A 126 12.38 -15.61 0.36
CA PHE A 126 12.23 -15.80 1.80
C PHE A 126 11.08 -14.97 2.37
N ILE A 127 10.99 -13.68 2.00
CA ILE A 127 9.88 -12.81 2.41
C ILE A 127 8.55 -13.35 1.87
N LYS A 128 8.50 -13.80 0.61
CA LYS A 128 7.30 -14.43 0.04
C LYS A 128 6.86 -15.66 0.83
N GLU A 129 7.78 -16.56 1.17
CA GLU A 129 7.50 -17.74 1.98
C GLU A 129 6.98 -17.35 3.37
N MET A 130 7.62 -16.38 4.03
CA MET A 130 7.14 -15.88 5.32
C MET A 130 5.73 -15.31 5.24
N ILE A 131 5.44 -14.50 4.22
CA ILE A 131 4.10 -13.91 4.02
C ILE A 131 3.06 -15.01 3.80
N LEU A 132 3.37 -16.01 2.96
CA LEU A 132 2.48 -17.15 2.72
C LEU A 132 2.22 -17.94 4.00
N GLU A 133 3.26 -18.22 4.78
CA GLU A 133 3.14 -18.94 6.04
C GLU A 133 2.26 -18.17 7.05
N GLN A 134 2.43 -16.85 7.15
CA GLN A 134 1.58 -16.02 8.01
C GLN A 134 0.13 -15.98 7.50
N GLY A 135 -0.08 -15.90 6.18
CA GLY A 135 -1.41 -15.92 5.58
C GLY A 135 -2.16 -17.24 5.76
N GLU A 136 -1.47 -18.38 5.80
CA GLU A 136 -2.08 -19.68 6.16
C GLU A 136 -2.45 -19.71 7.65
N LYS A 137 -1.57 -19.22 8.54
CA LYS A 137 -1.86 -19.14 9.99
C LYS A 137 -3.07 -18.26 10.29
N ILE A 138 -3.18 -17.10 9.62
CA ILE A 138 -4.35 -16.22 9.75
C ILE A 138 -5.61 -16.96 9.30
N ARG A 139 -5.58 -17.65 8.16
CA ARG A 139 -6.73 -18.45 7.69
C ARG A 139 -7.11 -19.58 8.64
N GLU A 140 -6.13 -20.23 9.27
CA GLU A 140 -6.41 -21.25 10.30
C GLU A 140 -7.07 -20.66 11.55
N LEU A 141 -6.69 -19.43 11.93
CA LEU A 141 -7.29 -18.71 13.05
C LEU A 141 -8.67 -18.12 12.72
N GLU A 142 -8.94 -17.81 11.44
CA GLU A 142 -10.25 -17.35 10.94
C GLU A 142 -11.23 -18.50 10.68
N LYS A 143 -10.72 -19.74 10.60
CA LYS A 143 -11.32 -20.98 11.12
C LYS A 143 -12.49 -20.79 12.08
N PRO A 144 -13.78 -20.71 11.68
CA PRO A 144 -14.84 -20.70 12.67
C PRO A 144 -14.75 -21.99 13.47
N THR A 145 -14.73 -21.89 14.79
CA THR A 145 -14.72 -23.05 15.67
C THR A 145 -16.01 -23.84 15.52
N ASP A 146 -16.00 -25.14 15.83
CA ASP A 146 -17.22 -25.98 15.78
C ASP A 146 -18.37 -25.35 16.60
N GLU A 147 -18.05 -24.65 17.68
CA GLU A 147 -19.00 -23.91 18.51
C GLU A 147 -19.57 -22.66 17.81
N GLU A 148 -18.74 -21.91 17.07
CA GLU A 148 -19.19 -20.76 16.27
C GLU A 148 -20.01 -21.18 15.06
N ILE A 149 -19.67 -22.30 14.41
CA ILE A 149 -20.47 -22.89 13.32
C ILE A 149 -21.86 -23.24 13.84
N VAL A 150 -21.94 -23.88 15.01
CA VAL A 150 -23.22 -24.20 15.66
C VAL A 150 -24.01 -22.94 16.00
N LEU A 151 -23.36 -21.87 16.49
CA LEU A 151 -24.02 -20.59 16.76
C LEU A 151 -24.52 -19.90 15.48
N LEU A 152 -23.76 -19.95 14.38
CA LEU A 152 -24.19 -19.45 13.07
C LEU A 152 -25.39 -20.25 12.54
N ASP A 153 -25.34 -21.58 12.62
CA ASP A 153 -26.45 -22.46 12.22
C ASP A 153 -27.71 -22.20 13.05
N VAL A 154 -27.57 -21.96 14.35
CA VAL A 154 -28.69 -21.59 15.24
C VAL A 154 -29.23 -20.21 14.88
N TYR A 155 -28.36 -19.23 14.63
CA TYR A 155 -28.74 -17.87 14.25
C TYR A 155 -29.52 -17.84 12.93
N ASP A 156 -29.05 -18.57 11.91
CA ASP A 156 -29.71 -18.69 10.61
C ASP A 156 -31.03 -19.46 10.71
N ASN A 157 -31.10 -20.50 11.54
CA ASN A 157 -32.37 -21.20 11.84
C ASN A 157 -33.38 -20.32 12.59
N VAL A 158 -32.93 -19.45 13.49
CA VAL A 158 -33.81 -18.52 14.22
C VAL A 158 -34.30 -17.41 13.30
N ASN A 159 -33.47 -16.88 12.42
CA ASN A 159 -33.86 -15.85 11.46
C ASN A 159 -34.75 -16.38 10.34
N SER A 160 -34.50 -17.57 9.82
CA SER A 160 -35.40 -18.23 8.86
C SER A 160 -36.78 -18.55 9.45
N LYS A 161 -36.85 -18.95 10.73
CA LYS A 161 -38.13 -19.17 11.44
C LYS A 161 -38.86 -17.87 11.83
N LYS A 162 -38.16 -16.73 11.94
CA LYS A 162 -38.77 -15.41 12.17
C LYS A 162 -39.49 -14.86 10.93
N VAL A 163 -39.16 -15.36 9.72
CA VAL A 163 -39.82 -14.96 8.47
C VAL A 163 -41.17 -15.67 8.27
N GLU A 164 -41.51 -16.69 9.07
CA GLU A 164 -42.78 -17.43 9.00
C GLU A 164 -43.87 -16.96 10.00
N PHE A 165 -43.65 -15.89 10.76
CA PHE A 165 -44.73 -15.23 11.50
C PHE A 165 -45.52 -14.31 10.56
N ASP A 166 -46.45 -14.92 9.83
CA ASP A 166 -47.38 -14.25 8.94
C ASP A 166 -48.37 -13.39 9.77
N ILE A 167 -48.02 -12.10 9.91
CA ILE A 167 -48.81 -11.07 10.57
C ILE A 167 -50.20 -10.89 9.93
N ASN A 168 -50.42 -11.43 8.71
CA ASN A 168 -51.69 -11.40 8.02
C ASN A 168 -52.67 -12.50 8.48
N LYS A 169 -52.26 -13.40 9.38
CA LYS A 169 -53.12 -14.49 9.89
C LYS A 169 -53.93 -14.10 11.12
N PHE A 170 -53.76 -12.89 11.65
CA PHE A 170 -54.65 -12.31 12.66
C PHE A 170 -55.65 -11.38 11.97
N ASP A 171 -56.83 -11.92 11.65
CA ASP A 171 -57.96 -11.13 11.16
C ASP A 171 -58.54 -10.32 12.35
N ILE A 172 -58.28 -9.01 12.37
CA ILE A 172 -58.66 -8.09 13.46
C ILE A 172 -60.18 -7.79 13.43
N ASN A 173 -60.92 -8.39 12.49
CA ASN A 173 -62.35 -8.14 12.30
C ASN A 173 -63.27 -9.01 13.19
N ASP A 174 -62.75 -9.96 13.95
CA ASP A 174 -63.55 -10.84 14.83
C ASP A 174 -63.87 -10.23 16.22
N LEU A 175 -63.66 -8.92 16.41
CA LEU A 175 -63.93 -8.21 17.69
C LEU A 175 -64.96 -7.08 17.59
N SER A 176 -65.75 -7.01 16.51
CA SER A 176 -66.94 -6.14 16.46
C SER A 176 -68.23 -6.94 16.48
N GLY A 177 -68.47 -7.64 17.59
CA GLY A 177 -69.80 -8.03 18.04
C GLY A 177 -70.26 -7.11 19.17
N ASP A 178 -71.51 -6.65 19.08
CA ASP A 178 -72.29 -5.89 20.06
C ASP A 178 -72.14 -4.36 20.07
N LYS A 179 -72.97 -3.71 19.24
CA LYS A 179 -74.02 -2.81 19.74
C LYS A 179 -75.33 -3.06 19.01
#